data_AF-A0A971YG64-F1
#
_entry.id   AF-A0A971YG64-F1
#
_cell.length_a   1.000
_cell.length_b   1.000
_cell.length_c   1.000
_cell.angle_alpha   90.00
_cell.angle_beta   90.00
_cell.angle_gamma   90.00
#
_symmetry.space_group_name_H-M   'P 1'
#
loop_
_entity.id
_entity.type
_entity.pdbx_description
1 polymer ?
#
loop_
_entity_poly.entity_id
_entity_poly.type
_entity_poly.pdbx_seq_one_letter_code
_entity_poly.pdbx_strand_id
1 'polypeptide(L)'
;MMKSRMAEPSGKVGHQIQDKGYKKLFQNKEMFLEFLKTFVQEDWVKDTNEDDLVRVDKEYVLQDYRKKEADIVYRMKLRSSGEEKEVIFYVLLELQSGIDRMMPYRLLMYMVQIWKQELTNVKYIDAKDKGHKLLAIIPIVLYSGSEG
;
A
#
# COMPACT_ATOMS: atom_id res chain seq x y z
N MET A 1 27.27 42.52 -14.17
CA MET A 1 28.25 41.68 -13.44
C MET A 1 27.47 40.85 -12.43
N MET A 2 27.34 39.55 -12.68
CA MET A 2 26.55 38.59 -11.89
C MET A 2 27.21 38.29 -10.54
N LYS A 3 26.40 38.16 -9.48
CA LYS A 3 26.70 37.27 -8.34
C LYS A 3 25.55 36.29 -8.20
N SER A 4 25.76 35.07 -8.71
CA SER A 4 24.91 33.91 -8.43
C SER A 4 25.11 33.51 -6.97
N ARG A 5 24.02 33.44 -6.20
CA ARG A 5 24.00 32.67 -4.95
C ARG A 5 23.64 31.24 -5.32
N MET A 6 24.60 30.33 -5.26
CA MET A 6 24.34 28.90 -5.19
C MET A 6 23.65 28.62 -3.85
N ALA A 7 22.44 28.08 -3.88
CA ALA A 7 21.79 27.50 -2.71
C ALA A 7 22.33 26.07 -2.50
N GLU A 8 22.76 25.76 -1.28
CA GLU A 8 23.28 24.45 -0.90
C GLU A 8 22.19 23.36 -0.88
N PRO A 9 22.49 22.09 -1.26
CA PRO A 9 21.53 21.00 -1.27
C PRO A 9 21.59 20.17 0.02
N SER A 10 21.32 20.75 1.19
CA SER A 10 21.43 20.00 2.47
C SER A 10 20.16 19.22 2.87
N GLY A 11 18.99 19.50 2.28
CA GLY A 11 17.72 18.87 2.67
C GLY A 11 17.33 17.57 1.93
N LYS A 12 17.88 17.30 0.74
CA LYS A 12 17.41 16.18 -0.12
C LYS A 12 17.95 14.80 0.27
N VAL A 13 19.13 14.75 0.89
CA VAL A 13 19.83 13.49 1.17
C VAL A 13 19.23 12.77 2.38
N GLY A 14 18.92 13.49 3.47
CA GLY A 14 18.29 12.91 4.66
C GLY A 14 16.87 12.38 4.40
N HIS A 15 16.09 13.10 3.58
CA HIS A 15 14.73 12.72 3.19
C HIS A 15 14.66 11.38 2.44
N GLN A 16 15.53 11.17 1.44
CA GLN A 16 15.57 9.90 0.70
C GLN A 16 15.97 8.71 1.57
N ILE A 17 16.76 8.93 2.63
CA ILE A 17 17.21 7.88 3.54
C ILE A 17 16.06 7.44 4.46
N GLN A 18 15.25 8.39 4.97
CA GLN A 18 14.09 8.07 5.80
C GLN A 18 12.97 7.38 5.03
N ASP A 19 12.61 7.87 3.83
CA ASP A 19 11.62 7.22 2.95
C ASP A 19 12.01 5.77 2.62
N LYS A 20 13.28 5.56 2.25
CA LYS A 20 13.83 4.21 2.04
C LYS A 20 13.78 3.34 3.30
N GLY A 21 13.90 3.92 4.49
CA GLY A 21 13.81 3.22 5.77
C GLY A 21 12.40 2.68 6.03
N TYR A 22 11.39 3.55 5.97
CA TYR A 22 9.98 3.15 6.15
C TYR A 22 9.53 2.18 5.07
N LYS A 23 9.89 2.42 3.80
CA LYS A 23 9.59 1.48 2.72
C LYS A 23 10.16 0.11 3.00
N LYS A 24 11.43 0.01 3.44
CA LYS A 24 12.04 -1.28 3.79
C LYS A 24 11.33 -1.95 4.98
N LEU A 25 10.95 -1.17 5.99
CA LEU A 25 10.24 -1.67 7.16
C LEU A 25 8.89 -2.29 6.75
N PHE A 26 8.08 -1.57 5.98
CA PHE A 26 6.78 -2.07 5.54
C PHE A 26 6.87 -3.14 4.43
N GLN A 27 8.01 -3.28 3.75
CA GLN A 27 8.25 -4.38 2.80
C GLN A 27 8.62 -5.69 3.49
N ASN A 28 9.04 -5.65 4.76
CA ASN A 28 9.27 -6.84 5.56
C ASN A 28 7.92 -7.36 6.07
N LYS A 29 7.61 -8.63 5.77
CA LYS A 29 6.34 -9.27 6.13
C LYS A 29 6.15 -9.35 7.65
N GLU A 30 7.19 -9.72 8.39
CA GLU A 30 7.19 -9.82 9.85
C GLU A 30 6.82 -8.47 10.47
N MET A 31 7.51 -7.41 10.05
CA MET A 31 7.26 -6.04 10.52
C MET A 31 5.85 -5.55 10.15
N PHE A 32 5.35 -5.90 8.95
CA PHE A 32 4.00 -5.56 8.54
C PHE A 32 2.94 -6.27 9.39
N LEU A 33 3.15 -7.55 9.71
CA LEU A 33 2.27 -8.30 10.60
C LEU A 33 2.31 -7.78 12.03
N GLU A 34 3.48 -7.43 12.55
CA GLU A 34 3.62 -6.80 13.86
C GLU A 34 2.86 -5.47 13.90
N PHE A 35 2.97 -4.66 12.85
CA PHE A 35 2.18 -3.45 12.69
C PHE A 35 0.68 -3.74 12.74
N LEU A 36 0.18 -4.72 11.98
CA LEU A 36 -1.24 -5.09 12.01
C LEU A 36 -1.67 -5.54 13.41
N LYS A 37 -0.89 -6.42 14.06
CA LYS A 37 -1.17 -6.93 15.42
C LYS A 37 -1.16 -5.84 16.48
N THR A 38 -0.37 -4.79 16.28
CA THR A 38 -0.26 -3.67 17.22
C THR A 38 -1.42 -2.69 17.08
N PHE A 39 -1.86 -2.38 15.85
CA PHE A 39 -2.79 -1.29 15.60
C PHE A 39 -4.21 -1.72 15.22
N VAL A 40 -4.41 -2.96 14.75
CA VAL A 40 -5.73 -3.47 14.36
C VAL A 40 -6.30 -4.33 15.49
N GLN A 41 -7.33 -3.81 16.16
CA GLN A 41 -7.99 -4.45 17.30
C GLN A 41 -9.09 -5.42 16.87
N GLU A 42 -8.77 -6.33 15.94
CA GLU A 42 -9.71 -7.32 15.41
C GLU A 42 -9.21 -8.73 15.65
N ASP A 43 -10.11 -9.67 15.94
CA ASP A 43 -9.74 -11.02 16.32
C ASP A 43 -9.01 -11.79 15.22
N TRP A 44 -9.35 -11.53 13.95
CA TRP A 44 -8.73 -12.20 12.80
C TRP A 44 -7.22 -11.93 12.69
N VAL A 45 -6.70 -10.85 13.30
CA VAL A 45 -5.29 -10.49 13.22
C VAL A 45 -4.44 -11.42 14.10
N LYS A 46 -5.00 -11.91 15.20
CA LYS A 46 -4.26 -12.66 16.24
C LYS A 46 -3.65 -13.95 15.70
N ASP A 47 -4.40 -14.65 14.85
CA ASP A 47 -4.04 -15.96 14.32
C ASP A 47 -3.26 -15.90 12.99
N THR A 48 -2.92 -14.71 12.51
CA THR A 48 -2.22 -14.52 11.23
C THR A 48 -0.71 -14.67 11.38
N ASN A 49 -0.08 -15.26 10.36
CA ASN A 49 1.36 -15.45 10.26
C ASN A 49 1.89 -15.10 8.85
N GLU A 50 3.20 -15.20 8.64
CA GLU A 50 3.84 -14.82 7.38
C GLU A 50 3.42 -15.63 6.17
N ASP A 51 3.00 -16.89 6.36
CA ASP A 51 2.55 -17.77 5.28
C ASP A 51 1.18 -17.35 4.75
N ASP A 52 0.41 -16.62 5.56
CA ASP A 52 -0.87 -16.03 5.15
C ASP A 52 -0.67 -14.79 4.26
N LEU A 53 0.55 -14.24 4.19
CA LEU A 53 0.84 -12.94 3.58
C LEU A 53 1.72 -13.09 2.34
N VAL A 54 1.28 -12.57 1.20
CA VAL A 54 2.04 -12.56 -0.06
C VAL A 54 2.24 -11.13 -0.53
N ARG A 55 3.50 -10.73 -0.78
CA ARG A 55 3.78 -9.42 -1.38
C ARG A 55 3.44 -9.48 -2.87
N VAL A 56 2.63 -8.53 -3.33
CA VAL A 56 2.29 -8.40 -4.75
C VAL A 56 3.21 -7.35 -5.37
N ASP A 57 3.77 -7.67 -6.54
CA ASP A 57 4.63 -6.73 -7.24
C ASP A 57 3.82 -5.55 -7.80
N LYS A 58 4.16 -4.35 -7.35
CA LYS A 58 3.49 -3.10 -7.68
C LYS A 58 3.61 -2.73 -9.16
N GLU A 59 4.70 -3.10 -9.83
CA GLU A 59 4.90 -2.76 -11.24
C GLU A 59 3.87 -3.45 -12.15
N TYR A 60 3.34 -4.58 -11.71
CA TYR A 60 2.26 -5.29 -12.39
C TYR A 60 0.88 -4.65 -12.17
N VAL A 61 0.72 -3.84 -11.12
CA VAL A 61 -0.60 -3.37 -10.66
C VAL A 61 -0.80 -1.86 -10.91
N LEU A 62 0.25 -1.05 -10.85
CA LEU A 62 0.18 0.42 -10.88
C LEU A 62 1.11 1.05 -11.94
N GLN A 63 1.07 0.54 -13.18
CA GLN A 63 1.97 0.94 -14.27
C GLN A 63 1.99 2.46 -14.57
N ASP A 64 0.86 3.15 -14.39
CA ASP A 64 0.75 4.59 -14.67
C ASP A 64 1.35 5.48 -13.57
N TYR A 65 1.71 4.91 -12.41
CA TYR A 65 2.05 5.65 -11.20
C TYR A 65 3.46 5.39 -10.67
N ARG A 66 4.35 4.90 -11.54
CA ARG A 66 5.74 4.50 -11.24
C ARG A 66 6.61 5.53 -10.50
N LYS A 67 6.28 6.82 -10.56
CA LYS A 67 7.10 7.90 -9.96
C LYS A 67 6.85 8.14 -8.46
N LYS A 68 5.84 7.52 -7.85
CA LYS A 68 5.58 7.61 -6.40
C LYS A 68 5.93 6.25 -5.79
N GLU A 69 7.21 6.06 -5.49
CA GLU A 69 7.84 4.74 -5.35
C GLU A 69 7.53 4.03 -4.02
N ALA A 70 6.94 4.69 -3.02
CA ALA A 70 6.94 4.17 -1.65
C ALA A 70 5.81 3.17 -1.32
N ASP A 71 4.84 2.95 -2.23
CA ASP A 71 3.70 2.08 -1.92
C ASP A 71 4.01 0.58 -1.95
N ILE A 72 3.27 -0.19 -1.15
CA ILE A 72 3.41 -1.64 -0.96
C ILE A 72 2.03 -2.30 -1.05
N VAL A 73 1.96 -3.47 -1.69
CA VAL A 73 0.72 -4.24 -1.81
C VAL A 73 0.94 -5.62 -1.22
N TYR A 74 0.06 -6.02 -0.31
CA TYR A 74 0.01 -7.37 0.23
C TYR A 74 -1.34 -8.01 -0.06
N ARG A 75 -1.33 -9.29 -0.42
CA ARG A 75 -2.50 -10.15 -0.33
C ARG A 75 -2.39 -10.95 0.96
N MET A 76 -3.48 -11.03 1.71
CA MET A 76 -3.52 -11.79 2.94
C MET A 76 -4.72 -12.73 2.98
N LYS A 77 -4.48 -13.95 3.45
CA LYS A 77 -5.52 -14.91 3.81
C LYS A 77 -5.96 -14.66 5.25
N LEU A 78 -7.24 -14.42 5.44
CA LEU A 78 -7.87 -14.25 6.75
C LEU A 78 -8.63 -15.52 7.10
N ARG A 79 -8.47 -15.99 8.33
CA ARG A 79 -9.25 -17.09 8.88
C ARG A 79 -10.14 -16.50 9.97
N SER A 80 -11.44 -16.51 9.77
CA SER A 80 -12.40 -16.02 10.77
C SER A 80 -13.59 -16.95 10.81
N SER A 81 -13.94 -17.44 12.00
CA SER A 81 -15.16 -18.22 12.24
C SER A 81 -15.32 -19.45 11.32
N GLY A 82 -14.20 -20.08 10.92
CA GLY A 82 -14.18 -21.24 10.03
C GLY A 82 -14.24 -20.94 8.53
N GLU A 83 -14.31 -19.67 8.13
CA GLU A 83 -14.23 -19.24 6.73
C GLU A 83 -12.84 -18.68 6.40
N GLU A 84 -12.30 -19.05 5.24
CA GLU A 84 -11.11 -18.43 4.65
C GLU A 84 -11.54 -17.32 3.68
N LYS A 85 -11.02 -16.11 3.87
CA LYS A 85 -11.26 -14.95 3.00
C LYS A 85 -9.93 -14.35 2.57
N GLU A 86 -9.88 -13.82 1.36
CA GLU A 86 -8.72 -13.06 0.90
C GLU A 86 -9.01 -11.56 0.96
N VAL A 87 -8.01 -10.80 1.42
CA VAL A 87 -8.02 -9.34 1.42
C VAL A 87 -6.73 -8.81 0.82
N ILE A 88 -6.79 -7.60 0.28
CA ILE A 88 -5.61 -6.90 -0.22
C ILE A 88 -5.36 -5.71 0.68
N PHE A 89 -4.18 -5.63 1.28
CA PHE A 89 -3.69 -4.42 1.93
C PHE A 89 -2.92 -3.58 0.92
N TYR A 90 -3.27 -2.30 0.85
CA TYR A 90 -2.59 -1.32 0.02
C TYR A 90 -1.98 -0.25 0.92
N VAL A 91 -0.66 -0.29 1.10
CA VAL A 91 0.08 0.66 1.95
C VAL A 91 0.60 1.80 1.08
N LEU A 92 0.11 3.00 1.34
CA LEU A 92 0.54 4.25 0.71
C LEU A 92 1.43 5.01 1.68
N LEU A 93 2.72 5.07 1.37
CA LEU A 93 3.69 5.84 2.13
C LEU A 93 3.77 7.26 1.55
N GLU A 94 3.35 8.25 2.33
CA GLU A 94 3.41 9.68 2.00
C GLU A 94 4.31 10.38 3.02
N LEU A 95 5.60 10.09 2.89
CA LEU A 95 6.64 10.54 3.82
C LEU A 95 7.22 11.85 3.28
N GLN A 96 6.59 12.95 3.69
CA GLN A 96 6.99 14.35 3.45
C GLN A 96 6.99 14.86 2.00
N SER A 97 5.82 14.83 1.34
CA SER A 97 5.45 15.91 0.41
C SER A 97 4.39 16.81 1.07
N GLY A 98 4.30 18.08 0.65
CA GLY A 98 3.25 18.99 1.14
C GLY A 98 1.85 18.40 0.91
N ILE A 99 0.80 18.99 1.49
CA ILE A 99 -0.58 18.46 1.40
C ILE A 99 -0.97 18.19 -0.08
N ASP A 100 -0.95 16.91 -0.48
CA ASP A 100 -1.45 16.46 -1.77
C ASP A 100 -2.98 16.29 -1.65
N ARG A 101 -3.72 17.34 -2.03
CA ARG A 101 -5.19 17.33 -1.99
C ARG A 101 -5.82 16.28 -2.91
N MET A 102 -5.05 15.72 -3.85
CA MET A 102 -5.52 14.66 -4.75
C MET A 102 -5.32 13.26 -4.15
N MET A 103 -4.81 13.15 -2.91
CA MET A 103 -4.60 11.87 -2.22
C MET A 103 -5.82 10.95 -2.20
N PRO A 104 -7.04 11.43 -1.85
CA PRO A 104 -8.21 10.55 -1.85
C PRO A 104 -8.55 10.02 -3.26
N TYR A 105 -8.43 10.86 -4.29
CA TYR A 105 -8.62 10.44 -5.67
C TYR A 105 -7.58 9.40 -6.10
N ARG A 106 -6.31 9.64 -5.76
CA ARG A 106 -5.20 8.73 -6.04
C ARG A 106 -5.44 7.36 -5.39
N LEU A 107 -5.85 7.35 -4.12
CA LEU A 107 -6.18 6.14 -3.39
C LEU A 107 -7.29 5.34 -4.08
N LEU A 108 -8.39 6.00 -4.47
CA LEU A 108 -9.48 5.36 -5.20
C LEU A 108 -8.99 4.77 -6.53
N MET A 109 -8.23 5.53 -7.32
CA MET A 109 -7.73 5.05 -8.60
C MET A 109 -6.82 3.83 -8.45
N TYR A 110 -6.03 3.75 -7.37
CA TYR A 110 -5.20 2.58 -7.09
C TYR A 110 -6.02 1.36 -6.75
N MET A 111 -7.06 1.51 -5.92
CA MET A 111 -7.98 0.42 -5.61
C MET A 111 -8.65 -0.12 -6.89
N VAL A 112 -9.09 0.78 -7.77
CA VAL A 112 -9.68 0.41 -9.07
C VAL A 112 -8.69 -0.35 -9.94
N GLN A 113 -7.42 0.07 -9.99
CA GLN A 113 -6.40 -0.63 -10.79
C GLN A 113 -6.05 -2.01 -10.21
N ILE A 114 -5.98 -2.14 -8.89
CA ILE A 114 -5.84 -3.45 -8.22
C ILE A 114 -6.98 -4.36 -8.65
N TRP A 115 -8.25 -3.94 -8.51
CA TRP A 115 -9.39 -4.76 -8.93
C TRP A 115 -9.39 -5.08 -10.43
N LYS A 116 -8.99 -4.14 -11.28
CA LYS A 116 -8.88 -4.39 -12.72
C LYS A 116 -7.88 -5.51 -13.00
N GLN A 117 -6.74 -5.53 -12.30
CA GLN A 117 -5.75 -6.60 -12.43
C GLN A 117 -6.29 -7.93 -11.92
N GLU A 118 -6.99 -7.95 -10.79
CA GLU A 118 -7.66 -9.14 -10.26
C GLU A 118 -8.66 -9.71 -11.26
N LEU A 119 -9.50 -8.86 -11.85
CA LEU A 119 -10.50 -9.25 -12.83
C LEU A 119 -9.90 -9.71 -14.16
N THR A 120 -8.69 -9.25 -14.51
CA THR A 120 -8.00 -9.69 -15.73
C THR A 120 -7.57 -11.16 -15.62
N ASN A 121 -7.27 -11.63 -14.40
CA ASN A 121 -6.89 -13.02 -14.13
C ASN A 121 -8.11 -13.97 -13.99
N VAL A 122 -9.32 -13.42 -13.91
CA VAL A 122 -10.58 -14.18 -13.85
C VAL A 122 -11.18 -14.25 -15.24
N LYS A 123 -11.71 -15.41 -15.66
CA LYS A 123 -12.46 -15.46 -16.93
C LYS A 123 -13.68 -14.57 -16.78
N TYR A 124 -13.92 -13.69 -17.75
CA TYR A 124 -15.02 -12.73 -17.74
C TYR A 124 -16.41 -13.34 -17.43
N ILE A 125 -16.61 -14.63 -17.76
CA ILE A 125 -17.84 -15.37 -17.45
C ILE A 125 -17.99 -15.65 -15.95
N ASP A 126 -16.89 -15.95 -15.26
CA ASP A 126 -16.85 -16.27 -13.83
C ASP A 126 -17.01 -14.99 -12.99
N ALA A 127 -16.52 -13.86 -13.49
CA ALA A 127 -16.70 -12.55 -12.85
C ALA A 127 -18.15 -12.04 -12.86
N LYS A 128 -19.00 -12.57 -13.76
CA LYS A 128 -20.43 -12.23 -13.86
C LYS A 128 -21.34 -13.14 -13.04
N ASP A 129 -20.79 -14.19 -12.45
CA ASP A 129 -21.58 -15.07 -11.59
C ASP A 129 -22.06 -14.30 -10.34
N LYS A 130 -23.28 -14.60 -9.89
CA LYS A 130 -23.87 -13.94 -8.72
C LYS A 130 -23.08 -14.19 -7.43
N GLY A 131 -22.28 -15.26 -7.39
CA GLY A 131 -21.41 -15.59 -6.27
C GLY A 131 -20.08 -14.83 -6.29
N HIS A 132 -19.66 -14.25 -7.42
CA HIS A 132 -18.38 -13.56 -7.51
C HIS A 132 -18.41 -12.24 -6.75
N LYS A 133 -17.42 -12.04 -5.88
CA LYS A 133 -17.23 -10.82 -5.10
C LYS A 133 -15.84 -10.28 -5.35
N LEU A 134 -15.73 -8.96 -5.49
CA LEU A 134 -14.43 -8.30 -5.49
C LEU A 134 -13.75 -8.49 -4.14
N LEU A 135 -12.43 -8.68 -4.17
CA LEU A 135 -11.64 -8.74 -2.96
C LEU A 135 -11.71 -7.39 -2.24
N ALA A 136 -11.87 -7.43 -0.92
CA ALA A 136 -11.78 -6.22 -0.12
C ALA A 136 -10.35 -5.65 -0.22
N ILE A 137 -10.24 -4.35 -0.48
CA ILE A 137 -8.97 -3.62 -0.43
C ILE A 137 -8.99 -2.74 0.81
N ILE A 138 -8.01 -2.93 1.70
CA ILE A 138 -7.81 -2.16 2.91
C ILE A 138 -6.66 -1.18 2.67
N PRO A 139 -6.96 0.11 2.42
CA PRO A 139 -5.92 1.12 2.28
C PRO A 139 -5.34 1.50 3.65
N ILE A 140 -4.01 1.52 3.74
CA ILE A 140 -3.25 2.03 4.87
C ILE A 140 -2.46 3.23 4.37
N VAL A 141 -2.74 4.42 4.88
CA VAL A 141 -2.02 5.64 4.50
C VAL A 141 -1.11 6.04 5.66
N LEU A 142 0.19 6.04 5.42
CA LEU A 142 1.18 6.50 6.39
C LEU A 142 1.63 7.89 5.97
N TYR A 143 1.22 8.87 6.76
CA TYR A 143 1.44 10.28 6.51
C TYR A 143 2.31 10.86 7.61
N SER A 144 3.40 11.55 7.24
CA SER A 144 4.32 12.20 8.18
C SER A 144 4.34 13.72 8.05
N GLY A 145 3.29 14.32 7.50
CA GLY A 145 3.17 15.78 7.44
C GLY A 145 2.87 16.39 8.80
N SER A 146 3.32 17.62 9.01
CA SER A 146 3.21 18.35 10.28
C SER A 146 1.87 19.06 10.48
N GLU A 147 0.99 19.06 9.48
CA GLU A 147 -0.36 19.63 9.58
C GLU A 147 -1.36 18.69 8.89
N GLY A 148 -2.32 18.21 9.67
CA GLY A 148 -3.44 17.36 9.26
C GLY A 148 -4.72 17.83 9.93
#